data_AF-A0A965HCQ5-F1
#
_entry.id   AF-A0A965HCQ5-F1
#
_cell.length_a   1.000
_cell.length_b   1.000
_cell.length_c   1.000
_cell.angle_alpha   90.00
_cell.angle_beta   90.00
_cell.angle_gamma   90.00
#
_symmetry.space_group_name_H-M   'P 1'
#
loop_
_entity.id
_entity.type
_entity.pdbx_description
1 polymer ?
#
loop_
_entity_poly.entity_id
_entity_poly.type
_entity_poly.pdbx_seq_one_letter_code
_entity_poly.pdbx_strand_id
1 'polypeptide(L)' 'MVEIRLKRGESVDKALRRLKKKLDREGILRDARARRTYEKPSVRRRRKMKEPKINFYGNFSL' A
#
# COMPACT_ATOMS: atom_id res chain seq x y z
N MET A 1 -2.72 -10.04 -6.40
CA MET A 1 -1.48 -10.39 -7.12
C MET A 1 -1.05 -9.15 -7.89
N VAL A 2 0.11 -8.58 -7.57
CA VAL A 2 0.54 -7.31 -8.16
C VAL A 2 1.34 -7.56 -9.41
N GLU A 3 0.74 -7.23 -10.55
CA GLU A 3 1.43 -7.25 -11.84
C GLU A 3 1.51 -5.84 -12.45
N ILE A 4 2.55 -5.63 -13.25
CA ILE A 4 2.71 -4.44 -14.10
C ILE A 4 2.98 -4.89 -15.53
N ARG A 5 2.32 -4.27 -16.50
CA ARG A 5 2.61 -4.48 -17.92
C ARG A 5 3.68 -3.49 -18.36
N LEU A 6 4.74 -4.02 -18.98
CA LEU A 6 5.81 -3.25 -19.58
C LEU A 6 5.37 -2.76 -20.96
N LYS A 7 5.68 -1.50 -21.28
CA LYS A 7 5.48 -0.96 -22.64
C LYS A 7 6.77 -1.13 -23.44
N ARG A 8 6.67 -1.33 -24.77
CA ARG A 8 7.84 -1.34 -25.65
C ARG A 8 8.55 0.01 -25.57
N GLY A 9 9.85 0.01 -25.29
CA GLY A 9 10.67 1.21 -25.10
C GLY A 9 10.64 1.82 -23.69
N GLU A 10 9.98 1.18 -22.72
CA GLU A 10 10.04 1.62 -21.32
C GLU A 10 11.34 1.15 -20.64
N SER A 11 12.01 2.05 -19.91
CA SER A 11 13.15 1.67 -19.08
C SER A 11 12.71 0.83 -17.88
N VAL A 12 13.51 -0.18 -17.53
CA VAL A 12 13.24 -1.10 -16.43
C VAL A 12 13.03 -0.35 -15.11
N ASP A 13 13.78 0.73 -14.86
CA ASP A 13 13.64 1.54 -13.65
C ASP A 13 12.27 2.20 -13.50
N LYS A 14 11.68 2.68 -14.61
CA LYS A 14 10.34 3.27 -14.60
C LYS A 14 9.28 2.23 -14.25
N ALA A 15 9.44 1.02 -14.78
CA ALA A 15 8.57 -0.09 -14.44
C ALA A 15 8.68 -0.46 -12.95
N LEU A 16 9.89 -0.61 -12.42
CA LEU A 16 10.13 -0.92 -11.00
C LEU A 16 9.52 0.16 -10.07
N ARG A 17 9.62 1.44 -10.44
CA ARG A 17 8.96 2.53 -9.68
C ARG A 17 7.44 2.41 -9.67
N ARG A 18 6.81 2.05 -10.79
CA ARG A 18 5.36 1.81 -10.87
C ARG A 18 4.94 0.61 -10.03
N LEU A 19 5.72 -0.47 -10.08
CA LEU A 19 5.49 -1.66 -9.26
C LEU A 19 5.55 -1.32 -7.77
N LYS A 20 6.59 -0.60 -7.33
CA LYS A 20 6.71 -0.14 -5.94
C LYS A 20 5.50 0.67 -5.49
N LYS A 21 5.07 1.67 -6.29
CA LYS A 21 3.86 2.46 -5.98
C LYS A 21 2.60 1.60 -5.88
N LYS A 22 2.46 0.56 -6.71
CA LYS A 22 1.31 -0.35 -6.68
C LYS A 22 1.34 -1.24 -5.44
N LEU A 23 2.51 -1.77 -5.06
CA LEU A 23 2.73 -2.53 -3.82
C LEU A 23 2.43 -1.69 -2.58
N ASP A 24 2.86 -0.44 -2.56
CA ASP A 24 2.61 0.50 -1.46
C ASP A 24 1.12 0.84 -1.34
N ARG A 25 0.45 1.08 -2.48
CA ARG A 25 -1.00 1.35 -2.53
C ARG A 25 -1.84 0.17 -2.05
N GLU A 26 -1.49 -1.04 -2.46
CA GLU A 26 -2.18 -2.25 -2.01
C GLU A 26 -1.86 -2.60 -0.55
N GLY A 27 -0.85 -1.98 0.07
CA GLY A 27 -0.52 -2.17 1.48
C GLY A 27 -0.04 -3.57 1.82
N ILE A 28 0.39 -4.37 0.83
CA ILE A 28 0.74 -5.78 0.99
C ILE A 28 1.79 -6.00 2.07
N LEU A 29 2.82 -5.14 2.12
CA LEU A 29 3.87 -5.23 3.13
C LEU A 29 3.35 -4.94 4.55
N ARG A 30 2.38 -4.03 4.68
CA ARG A 30 1.75 -3.71 5.96
C ARG A 30 0.87 -4.86 6.43
N ASP A 31 0.13 -5.46 5.52
CA ASP A 31 -0.70 -6.63 5.79
C ASP A 31 0.12 -7.85 6.17
N ALA A 32 1.21 -8.11 5.44
CA ALA A 32 2.15 -9.19 5.75
C ALA A 32 2.74 -9.02 7.16
N ARG A 33 3.15 -7.80 7.53
CA ARG A 33 3.64 -7.49 8.88
C ARG A 33 2.56 -7.69 9.94
N ALA A 34 1.33 -7.23 9.68
CA ALA A 34 0.21 -7.35 10.61
C ALA A 34 -0.26 -8.80 10.82
N ARG A 35 -0.09 -9.67 9.81
CA ARG A 35 -0.48 -11.08 9.88
C ARG A 35 0.62 -12.00 10.42
N ARG A 36 1.85 -11.49 10.60
CA ARG A 36 2.99 -12.29 11.09
C ARG A 36 2.75 -12.84 12.50
N THR A 37 1.99 -12.14 13.34
CA THR A 37 1.69 -12.53 14.71
C THR A 37 0.19 -12.46 14.97
N TYR A 38 -0.29 -13.25 15.93
CA TYR A 38 -1.68 -13.17 16.36
C TYR A 38 -1.93 -11.86 17.14
N GLU A 39 -2.86 -11.04 16.65
CA GLU A 39 -3.33 -9.83 17.32
C GLU A 39 -4.73 -10.06 17.88
N LYS A 40 -4.90 -9.90 19.20
CA LYS A 40 -6.22 -10.00 19.85
C LYS A 40 -7.22 -9.03 19.19
N PRO A 41 -8.52 -9.40 19.06
CA PRO A 41 -9.52 -8.54 18.40
C PRO A 41 -9.66 -7.14 19.00
N SER A 42 -9.46 -6.99 20.31
CA SER A 42 -9.47 -5.69 21.01
C SER A 42 -8.30 -4.79 20.58
N VAL A 43 -7.10 -5.37 20.47
CA VAL A 43 -5.89 -4.65 20.04
C VAL A 43 -6.03 -4.19 18.59
N ARG A 44 -6.56 -5.07 17.72
CA ARG A 44 -6.86 -4.75 16.31
C ARG A 44 -7.85 -3.59 16.18
N ARG A 45 -8.91 -3.56 17.00
CA ARG A 45 -9.88 -2.43 17.03
C ARG A 45 -9.21 -1.12 17.45
N ARG A 46 -8.41 -1.15 18.51
CA ARG A 46 -7.68 0.04 19.00
C ARG A 46 -6.67 0.56 17.98
N ARG A 47 -5.95 -0.33 17.28
CA ARG A 47 -5.02 0.03 16.20
C ARG A 47 -5.74 0.72 15.05
N LYS A 48 -6.83 0.14 14.55
CA LYS A 48 -7.65 0.76 13.48
C LYS A 48 -8.20 2.14 13.85
N MET A 49 -8.56 2.35 15.12
CA MET A 49 -9.06 3.65 15.59
C MET A 49 -7.95 4.71 15.66
N LYS A 50 -6.71 4.29 15.95
CA LYS A 50 -5.52 5.18 15.97
C LYS A 50 -4.90 5.42 14.61
N GLU A 51 -5.21 4.57 13.62
CA GLU A 51 -4.66 4.72 12.28
C GLU A 51 -5.20 6.01 11.64
N PRO A 52 -4.32 6.97 11.29
CA PRO A 52 -4.77 8.17 10.59
C PRO A 52 -5.39 7.74 9.26
N LYS A 53 -6.59 8.25 8.97
CA LYS A 53 -7.21 8.12 7.65
C LYS A 53 -6.43 8.99 6.66
N ILE A 54 -5.25 8.52 6.26
CA ILE A 54 -4.44 9.14 5.22
C ILE A 54 -5.16 8.85 3.90
N ASN A 55 -6.08 9.75 3.52
CA ASN A 55 -6.67 10.02 2.20
C ASN A 55 -8.15 10.41 2.29
N PHE A 56 -8.45 11.58 2.87
CA PHE A 56 -9.76 12.22 2.62
C PHE A 56 -9.67 13.54 1.83
N TYR A 57 -8.49 14.21 1.77
CA TYR A 57 -8.29 15.44 1.00
C TYR A 57 -6.92 15.47 0.30
N GLY A 58 -6.74 14.63 -0.72
CA GLY A 58 -5.48 14.61 -1.48
C GLY A 58 -5.73 14.44 -2.96
N ASN A 59 -6.48 15.38 -3.55
CA ASN A 59 -6.58 15.67 -5.00
C ASN A 59 -7.47 16.91 -5.26
N PHE A 60 -7.28 18.04 -4.55
CA PHE A 60 -7.78 19.34 -5.01
C PHE A 60 -6.55 20.21 -5.32
N SER A 61 -6.15 20.17 -6.59
CA SER A 61 -5.18 21.07 -7.17
C SER A 61 -5.82 22.45 -7.25
N LEU A 62 -5.24 23.43 -6.56
CA LEU A 62 -5.30 24.85 -6.90
C LEU A 62 -3.97 25.20 -7.56
#